data_AF-A0A286B739-F1
#
_entry.id   AF-A0A286B739-F1
#
_cell.length_a   1.000
_cell.length_b   1.000
_cell.length_c   1.000
_cell.angle_alpha   90.00
_cell.angle_beta   90.00
_cell.angle_gamma   90.00
#
_symmetry.space_group_name_H-M   'P 1'
#
loop_
_entity.id
_entity.type
_entity.pdbx_description
1 polymer ?
#
loop_
_entity_poly.entity_id
_entity_poly.type
_entity_poly.pdbx_seq_one_letter_code
_entity_poly.pdbx_strand_id
1 'polypeptide(L)'
;MSATTGKAILLEAGLVVDGSGGPSWPGDVLLQGDRIVALGEGLRERLPDGLALADVEIVDCRAKVIAPGFIDAHTHDDAIVLRDPLCLPKVSQGITTVVTGNCGISLAPYRTPQSLPPLTLLGADSFKHATMAEYRAAVDATQPALNVAALVGHTTLRFATMEALDRPASADEMARMEALLDSCMADGAHGMSSGLFYEEAFAAPAEEVTALARVVARHGGVYATHLRSEMQQIIEALHEAGDSAFNAGVPLVISHHKCAGPANWGRTKETLPLIESLAQRQKIAMDVYPYVAGSTVLREDLVDGVIDVLLTWSDPHPEMTGRLVSDIAREWGVTEQEACLRLKPGGACYFQMQEEDVERVIAHPLTMIGSDGLPHDRHPHPRLWGAFPRVFARYWRQRRLFTLEQAVHKMTGMTARNLRIADRGLLHTGAMADVVVFDPETIADTATYDQPHGVSLGVERVFVNGVLAYRGGEAEARVLARAGRMLTRGS
;
A
#
# COMPACT_ATOMS: atom_id res chain seq x y z
N MET A 1 -16.43 -31.71 14.12
CA MET A 1 -15.83 -30.51 14.73
C MET A 1 -16.94 -29.52 14.94
N SER A 2 -17.26 -29.21 16.19
CA SER A 2 -18.36 -28.32 16.57
C SER A 2 -18.09 -26.92 16.04
N ALA A 3 -18.86 -26.47 15.05
CA ALA A 3 -18.85 -25.08 14.61
C ALA A 3 -19.34 -24.23 15.79
N THR A 4 -18.42 -23.58 16.50
CA THR A 4 -18.77 -22.40 17.28
C THR A 4 -19.42 -21.43 16.29
N THR A 5 -20.73 -21.28 16.36
CA THR A 5 -21.50 -20.32 15.57
C THR A 5 -20.98 -18.94 15.92
N GLY A 6 -20.08 -18.42 15.08
CA GLY A 6 -19.54 -17.07 15.23
C GLY A 6 -20.67 -16.05 15.19
N LYS A 7 -20.42 -14.88 15.77
CA LYS A 7 -21.36 -13.75 15.76
C LYS A 7 -21.84 -13.48 14.33
N ALA A 8 -23.16 -13.37 14.15
CA ALA A 8 -23.77 -13.04 12.88
C ALA A 8 -24.11 -11.54 12.83
N ILE A 9 -23.78 -10.89 11.71
CA ILE A 9 -24.01 -9.47 11.49
C ILE A 9 -24.64 -9.29 10.11
N LEU A 10 -25.84 -8.73 10.06
CA LEU A 10 -26.53 -8.39 8.83
C LEU A 10 -26.35 -6.90 8.54
N LEU A 11 -25.64 -6.59 7.46
CA LEU A 11 -25.58 -5.25 6.88
C LEU A 11 -26.78 -5.12 5.93
N GLU A 12 -27.85 -4.42 6.34
CA GLU A 12 -29.12 -4.38 5.62
C GLU A 12 -29.34 -3.05 4.86
N ALA A 13 -30.04 -3.12 3.73
CA ALA A 13 -30.53 -1.98 2.95
C ALA A 13 -29.45 -1.02 2.40
N GLY A 14 -28.25 -1.53 2.09
CA GLY A 14 -27.17 -0.77 1.47
C GLY A 14 -27.17 -0.82 -0.06
N LEU A 15 -26.26 -0.06 -0.68
CA LEU A 15 -25.83 -0.25 -2.07
C LEU A 15 -24.61 -1.18 -2.07
N VAL A 16 -24.77 -2.40 -2.56
CA VAL A 16 -23.68 -3.38 -2.63
C VAL A 16 -22.83 -3.10 -3.86
N VAL A 17 -21.53 -2.86 -3.63
CA VAL A 17 -20.51 -2.73 -4.66
C VAL A 17 -19.49 -3.84 -4.42
N ASP A 18 -19.62 -4.95 -5.14
CA ASP A 18 -18.94 -6.21 -4.81
C ASP A 18 -17.43 -6.25 -5.07
N GLY A 19 -16.85 -5.18 -5.62
CA GLY A 19 -15.43 -5.09 -5.96
C GLY A 19 -15.04 -5.78 -7.27
N SER A 20 -15.98 -6.34 -8.03
CA SER A 20 -15.71 -6.94 -9.34
C SER A 20 -15.50 -5.90 -10.46
N GLY A 21 -15.98 -4.67 -10.24
CA GLY A 21 -16.10 -3.63 -11.26
C GLY A 21 -17.39 -3.71 -12.09
N GLY A 22 -18.23 -4.72 -11.84
CA GLY A 22 -19.58 -4.82 -12.39
C GLY A 22 -20.58 -3.88 -11.70
N PRO A 23 -21.83 -3.81 -12.21
CA PRO A 23 -22.86 -2.91 -11.68
C PRO A 23 -23.18 -3.15 -10.20
N SER A 24 -23.42 -2.07 -9.46
CA SER A 24 -23.91 -2.12 -8.08
C SER A 24 -25.42 -2.43 -7.99
N TRP A 25 -25.88 -2.90 -6.84
CA TRP A 25 -27.30 -3.20 -6.60
C TRP A 25 -27.72 -2.91 -5.15
N PRO A 26 -28.98 -2.54 -4.88
CA PRO A 26 -29.49 -2.47 -3.52
C PRO A 26 -29.50 -3.87 -2.91
N GLY A 27 -29.08 -4.01 -1.65
CA GLY A 27 -29.11 -5.31 -1.00
C GLY A 27 -28.44 -5.35 0.37
N ASP A 28 -28.33 -6.57 0.85
CA ASP A 28 -27.85 -6.91 2.17
C ASP A 28 -26.62 -7.84 2.07
N VAL A 29 -25.78 -7.81 3.10
CA VAL A 29 -24.63 -8.72 3.25
C VAL A 29 -24.65 -9.30 4.66
N LEU A 30 -24.70 -10.63 4.74
CA LEU A 30 -24.68 -11.36 6.01
C LEU A 30 -23.29 -11.92 6.28
N LEU A 31 -22.70 -11.47 7.39
CA LEU A 31 -21.43 -11.96 7.91
C LEU A 31 -21.72 -12.97 9.03
N GLN A 32 -20.96 -14.05 9.09
CA GLN A 32 -20.99 -14.98 10.22
C GLN A 32 -19.60 -15.54 10.48
N GLY A 33 -19.09 -15.32 11.70
CA GLY A 33 -17.69 -15.65 12.00
C GLY A 33 -16.76 -14.81 11.12
N ASP A 34 -15.84 -15.44 10.41
CA ASP A 34 -14.89 -14.77 9.52
C ASP A 34 -15.31 -14.74 8.04
N ARG A 35 -16.55 -15.16 7.73
CA ARG A 35 -17.05 -15.33 6.36
C ARG A 35 -18.28 -14.50 6.02
N ILE A 36 -18.39 -14.20 4.73
CA ILE A 36 -19.65 -13.76 4.11
C ILE A 36 -20.46 -15.01 3.80
N VAL A 37 -21.65 -15.17 4.41
CA VAL A 37 -22.47 -16.39 4.28
C VAL A 37 -23.66 -16.21 3.34
N ALA A 38 -24.11 -14.99 3.10
CA ALA A 38 -25.15 -14.68 2.12
C ALA A 38 -25.10 -13.22 1.67
N LEU A 39 -25.55 -12.96 0.44
CA LEU A 39 -25.77 -11.64 -0.13
C LEU A 39 -27.08 -11.64 -0.91
N GLY A 40 -27.79 -10.52 -0.95
CA GLY A 40 -29.04 -10.36 -1.70
C GLY A 40 -30.00 -9.40 -1.03
N GLU A 41 -31.18 -9.20 -1.59
CA GLU A 41 -32.20 -8.32 -1.01
C GLU A 41 -33.04 -9.04 0.06
N GLY A 42 -33.41 -8.37 1.16
CA GLY A 42 -34.36 -8.93 2.14
C GLY A 42 -33.85 -10.20 2.81
N LEU A 43 -32.55 -10.29 3.12
CA LEU A 43 -31.96 -11.43 3.83
C LEU A 43 -32.52 -11.60 5.24
N ARG A 44 -33.02 -10.52 5.84
CA ARG A 44 -33.69 -10.55 7.16
C ARG A 44 -34.85 -11.56 7.23
N GLU A 45 -35.58 -11.72 6.14
CA GLU A 45 -36.72 -12.64 6.04
C GLU A 45 -36.31 -14.04 5.56
N ARG A 46 -35.05 -14.20 5.13
CA ARG A 46 -34.53 -15.39 4.42
C ARG A 46 -33.14 -15.77 4.94
N LEU A 47 -32.96 -15.70 6.26
CA LEU A 47 -31.70 -16.08 6.90
C LEU A 47 -31.38 -17.57 6.61
N PRO A 48 -30.10 -17.95 6.50
CA PRO A 48 -29.70 -19.34 6.35
C PRO A 48 -30.23 -20.24 7.48
N ASP A 49 -30.48 -21.51 7.17
CA ASP A 49 -30.95 -22.50 8.15
C ASP A 49 -30.04 -22.54 9.39
N GLY A 50 -30.66 -22.55 10.57
CA GLY A 50 -29.95 -22.59 11.85
C GLY A 50 -29.53 -21.23 12.40
N LEU A 51 -29.84 -20.13 11.71
CA LEU A 51 -29.63 -18.76 12.22
C LEU A 51 -30.96 -18.09 12.54
N ALA A 52 -31.23 -17.83 13.83
CA ALA A 52 -32.41 -17.11 14.25
C ALA A 52 -32.15 -15.60 14.24
N LEU A 53 -33.15 -14.80 13.83
CA LEU A 53 -33.04 -13.34 13.76
C LEU A 53 -32.63 -12.69 15.10
N ALA A 54 -33.01 -13.29 16.24
CA ALA A 54 -32.65 -12.82 17.57
C ALA A 54 -31.14 -12.90 17.85
N ASP A 55 -30.40 -13.73 17.11
CA ASP A 55 -28.95 -13.94 17.25
C ASP A 55 -28.14 -13.15 16.21
N VAL A 56 -28.80 -12.33 15.38
CA VAL A 56 -28.19 -11.51 14.33
C VAL A 56 -28.15 -10.06 14.75
N GLU A 57 -26.95 -9.48 14.82
CA GLU A 57 -26.80 -8.03 14.93
C GLU A 57 -27.17 -7.38 13.60
N ILE A 58 -28.10 -6.42 13.63
CA ILE A 58 -28.55 -5.73 12.43
C ILE A 58 -27.90 -4.36 12.37
N VAL A 59 -27.33 -4.04 11.21
CA VAL A 59 -26.75 -2.75 10.89
C VAL A 59 -27.50 -2.16 9.71
N ASP A 60 -28.20 -1.04 9.95
CA ASP A 60 -28.84 -0.27 8.88
C ASP A 60 -27.77 0.43 8.03
N CYS A 61 -27.70 0.07 6.76
CA CYS A 61 -26.81 0.62 5.75
C CYS A 61 -27.56 1.48 4.72
N ARG A 62 -28.77 1.96 5.03
CA ARG A 62 -29.52 2.84 4.14
C ARG A 62 -28.70 4.06 3.71
N ALA A 63 -28.68 4.30 2.40
CA ALA A 63 -27.88 5.35 1.76
C ALA A 63 -26.36 5.19 1.95
N LYS A 64 -25.88 4.01 2.35
CA LYS A 64 -24.46 3.65 2.45
C LYS A 64 -24.08 2.65 1.38
N VAL A 65 -22.81 2.62 1.06
CA VAL A 65 -22.18 1.59 0.24
C VAL A 65 -21.68 0.48 1.14
N ILE A 66 -21.92 -0.77 0.75
CA ILE A 66 -21.29 -1.97 1.31
C ILE A 66 -20.31 -2.49 0.25
N ALA A 67 -19.02 -2.50 0.57
CA ALA A 67 -17.94 -2.90 -0.35
C ALA A 67 -16.96 -3.87 0.34
N PRO A 68 -16.14 -4.63 -0.41
CA PRO A 68 -15.01 -5.31 0.21
C PRO A 68 -14.12 -4.28 0.90
N GLY A 69 -13.54 -4.68 2.02
CA GLY A 69 -12.53 -3.87 2.69
C GLY A 69 -11.40 -3.51 1.73
N PHE A 70 -10.93 -2.27 1.80
CA PHE A 70 -9.91 -1.81 0.86
C PHE A 70 -8.57 -2.49 1.12
N ILE A 71 -7.82 -2.75 0.05
CA ILE A 71 -6.50 -3.35 0.07
C ILE A 71 -5.50 -2.27 -0.35
N ASP A 72 -4.61 -1.91 0.56
CA ASP A 72 -3.56 -0.95 0.30
C ASP A 72 -2.40 -1.63 -0.44
N ALA A 73 -2.32 -1.38 -1.76
CA ALA A 73 -1.36 -2.02 -2.64
C ALA A 73 0.10 -1.65 -2.33
N HIS A 74 0.31 -0.51 -1.67
CA HIS A 74 1.64 0.06 -1.49
C HIS A 74 1.81 0.69 -0.12
N THR A 75 2.49 -0.02 0.79
CA THR A 75 2.78 0.49 2.14
C THR A 75 4.22 0.25 2.55
N HIS A 76 4.63 1.04 3.54
CA HIS A 76 5.83 0.86 4.35
C HIS A 76 5.44 0.59 5.81
N ASP A 77 4.38 -0.21 6.01
CA ASP A 77 3.78 -0.48 7.32
C ASP A 77 4.44 -1.66 8.05
N ASP A 78 5.53 -2.24 7.52
CA ASP A 78 6.13 -3.49 8.01
C ASP A 78 6.40 -3.49 9.53
N ALA A 79 6.92 -2.39 10.07
CA ALA A 79 7.17 -2.26 11.51
C ALA A 79 5.98 -1.70 12.27
N ILE A 80 5.16 -0.85 11.64
CA ILE A 80 4.05 -0.18 12.35
C ILE A 80 2.96 -1.16 12.73
N VAL A 81 2.71 -2.21 11.93
CA VAL A 81 1.74 -3.26 12.29
C VAL A 81 2.12 -4.00 13.58
N LEU A 82 3.39 -3.94 14.00
CA LEU A 82 3.87 -4.46 15.27
C LEU A 82 3.91 -3.39 16.38
N ARG A 83 4.35 -2.16 16.05
CA ARG A 83 4.58 -1.08 17.01
C ARG A 83 3.30 -0.34 17.42
N ASP A 84 2.44 -0.04 16.45
CA ASP A 84 1.12 0.52 16.65
C ASP A 84 0.08 -0.36 15.94
N PRO A 85 -0.31 -1.48 16.58
CA PRO A 85 -1.18 -2.47 15.95
C PRO A 85 -2.63 -2.01 15.85
N LEU A 86 -2.97 -0.79 16.30
CA LEU A 86 -4.27 -0.19 16.01
C LEU A 86 -4.36 0.22 14.54
N CYS A 87 -3.22 0.57 13.92
CA CYS A 87 -3.13 0.98 12.52
C CYS A 87 -4.22 2.00 12.14
N LEU A 88 -4.53 2.93 13.05
CA LEU A 88 -5.60 3.91 12.89
C LEU A 88 -5.54 4.67 11.56
N PRO A 89 -4.36 5.14 11.07
CA PRO A 89 -4.27 5.82 9.79
C PRO A 89 -4.85 5.03 8.63
N LYS A 90 -4.83 3.69 8.71
CA LYS A 90 -5.28 2.79 7.65
C LYS A 90 -6.74 2.42 7.83
N VAL A 91 -7.13 1.89 8.98
CA VAL A 91 -8.51 1.45 9.19
C VAL A 91 -9.52 2.60 9.15
N SER A 92 -9.13 3.83 9.51
CA SER A 92 -10.00 4.99 9.35
C SER A 92 -10.33 5.35 7.89
N GLN A 93 -9.56 4.81 6.94
CA GLN A 93 -9.76 5.01 5.51
C GLN A 93 -10.60 3.90 4.85
N GLY A 94 -11.00 2.86 5.60
CA GLY A 94 -11.67 1.68 5.04
C GLY A 94 -10.74 0.52 4.68
N ILE A 95 -9.45 0.64 4.98
CA ILE A 95 -8.44 -0.38 4.67
C ILE A 95 -8.54 -1.55 5.64
N THR A 96 -8.53 -2.76 5.08
CA THR A 96 -8.58 -4.03 5.82
C THR A 96 -7.35 -4.90 5.61
N THR A 97 -6.58 -4.64 4.55
CA THR A 97 -5.35 -5.36 4.21
C THR A 97 -4.30 -4.38 3.71
N VAL A 98 -3.06 -4.53 4.16
CA VAL A 98 -1.91 -3.76 3.65
C VAL A 98 -0.92 -4.69 2.98
N VAL A 99 -0.31 -4.23 1.88
CA VAL A 99 0.82 -4.90 1.24
C VAL A 99 2.11 -4.21 1.66
N THR A 100 2.97 -4.92 2.38
CA THR A 100 4.21 -4.41 2.96
C THR A 100 5.44 -4.89 2.18
N GLY A 101 6.63 -4.41 2.53
CA GLY A 101 7.85 -4.88 1.89
C GLY A 101 8.08 -4.27 0.50
N ASN A 102 7.60 -3.05 0.25
CA ASN A 102 7.67 -2.37 -1.04
C ASN A 102 9.02 -1.67 -1.28
N CYS A 103 9.27 -1.28 -2.54
CA CYS A 103 10.44 -0.49 -2.95
C CYS A 103 11.81 -1.10 -2.57
N GLY A 104 11.91 -2.42 -2.46
CA GLY A 104 13.12 -3.12 -2.01
C GLY A 104 13.31 -3.14 -0.49
N ILE A 105 12.38 -2.58 0.29
CA ILE A 105 12.51 -2.33 1.72
C ILE A 105 11.49 -3.20 2.46
N SER A 106 11.96 -4.18 3.25
CA SER A 106 11.11 -5.09 4.01
C SER A 106 11.72 -5.37 5.37
N LEU A 107 10.90 -5.63 6.39
CA LEU A 107 11.40 -5.86 7.75
C LEU A 107 12.13 -7.21 7.93
N ALA A 108 11.90 -8.18 7.03
CA ALA A 108 12.54 -9.49 7.02
C ALA A 108 12.92 -9.90 5.58
N PRO A 109 14.01 -10.66 5.37
CA PRO A 109 14.89 -11.28 6.38
C PRO A 109 16.13 -10.42 6.70
N TYR A 110 16.14 -9.70 7.82
CA TYR A 110 17.31 -8.93 8.24
C TYR A 110 17.31 -8.62 9.74
N ARG A 111 18.49 -8.72 10.37
CA ARG A 111 18.71 -8.35 11.77
C ARG A 111 19.85 -7.34 11.87
N THR A 112 19.55 -6.17 12.40
CA THR A 112 20.55 -5.18 12.77
C THR A 112 20.02 -4.33 13.94
N PRO A 113 20.87 -3.94 14.90
CA PRO A 113 20.47 -3.00 15.93
C PRO A 113 20.19 -1.59 15.38
N GLN A 114 20.76 -1.26 14.23
CA GLN A 114 20.60 0.04 13.57
C GLN A 114 20.62 -0.16 12.05
N SER A 115 19.51 0.12 11.39
CA SER A 115 19.45 0.12 9.93
C SER A 115 20.02 1.40 9.34
N LEU A 116 20.46 1.31 8.09
CA LEU A 116 20.89 2.45 7.29
C LEU A 116 19.76 2.85 6.31
N PRO A 117 19.77 4.08 5.75
CA PRO A 117 18.88 4.42 4.65
C PRO A 117 18.95 3.39 3.50
N PRO A 118 17.86 3.20 2.73
CA PRO A 118 16.51 3.70 2.98
C PRO A 118 15.74 2.83 3.99
N LEU A 119 16.34 1.76 4.54
CA LEU A 119 15.67 0.85 5.47
C LEU A 119 15.16 1.57 6.74
N THR A 120 15.77 2.70 7.10
CA THR A 120 15.31 3.58 8.20
C THR A 120 13.87 4.08 8.03
N LEU A 121 13.29 4.03 6.83
CA LEU A 121 11.87 4.33 6.60
C LEU A 121 10.93 3.41 7.39
N LEU A 122 11.38 2.20 7.75
CA LEU A 122 10.65 1.27 8.61
C LEU A 122 10.99 1.44 10.11
N GLY A 123 11.71 2.50 10.47
CA GLY A 123 12.27 2.71 11.81
C GLY A 123 13.63 2.07 11.99
N ALA A 124 14.60 2.86 12.44
CA ALA A 124 16.01 2.47 12.48
C ALA A 124 16.33 1.25 13.36
N ASP A 125 15.55 1.02 14.41
CA ASP A 125 15.71 -0.05 15.40
C ASP A 125 14.72 -1.22 15.19
N SER A 126 14.04 -1.28 14.03
CA SER A 126 12.95 -2.25 13.77
C SER A 126 13.44 -3.64 13.38
N PHE A 127 14.63 -3.77 12.79
CA PHE A 127 15.07 -4.97 12.06
C PHE A 127 15.48 -6.10 13.00
N LYS A 128 14.48 -6.87 13.45
CA LYS A 128 14.60 -7.92 14.48
C LYS A 128 14.25 -9.32 13.98
N HIS A 129 13.98 -9.50 12.69
CA HIS A 129 13.46 -10.76 12.13
C HIS A 129 14.43 -11.31 11.08
N ALA A 130 15.11 -12.41 11.40
CA ALA A 130 16.05 -13.06 10.50
C ALA A 130 15.36 -13.87 9.40
N THR A 131 14.09 -14.23 9.59
CA THR A 131 13.30 -15.01 8.64
C THR A 131 11.90 -14.43 8.47
N MET A 132 11.27 -14.73 7.34
CA MET A 132 9.87 -14.38 7.12
C MET A 132 8.94 -15.13 8.10
N ALA A 133 9.27 -16.37 8.46
CA ALA A 133 8.56 -17.11 9.52
C ALA A 133 8.57 -16.38 10.88
N GLU A 134 9.71 -15.79 11.29
CA GLU A 134 9.79 -15.01 12.53
C GLU A 134 8.94 -13.74 12.46
N TYR A 135 8.95 -13.03 11.32
CA TYR A 135 8.11 -11.85 11.14
C TYR A 135 6.62 -12.21 11.14
N ARG A 136 6.23 -13.26 10.41
CA ARG A 136 4.87 -13.80 10.41
C ARG A 136 4.40 -14.16 11.82
N ALA A 137 5.23 -14.88 12.59
CA ALA A 137 4.90 -15.22 13.97
C ALA A 137 4.70 -13.98 14.86
N ALA A 138 5.49 -12.92 14.64
CA ALA A 138 5.33 -11.67 15.36
C ALA A 138 4.03 -10.92 14.99
N VAL A 139 3.67 -10.89 13.70
CA VAL A 139 2.40 -10.32 13.23
C VAL A 139 1.22 -11.11 13.79
N ASP A 140 1.26 -12.45 13.72
CA ASP A 140 0.18 -13.31 14.19
C ASP A 140 0.02 -13.24 15.72
N ALA A 141 1.12 -13.11 16.48
CA ALA A 141 1.06 -12.90 17.93
C ALA A 141 0.56 -11.49 18.29
N THR A 142 0.91 -10.49 17.48
CA THR A 142 0.47 -9.11 17.69
C THR A 142 -1.01 -8.97 17.39
N GLN A 143 -1.51 -9.59 16.32
CA GLN A 143 -2.84 -9.39 15.74
C GLN A 143 -3.11 -7.88 15.53
N PRO A 144 -2.59 -7.27 14.45
CA PRO A 144 -2.93 -5.89 14.10
C PRO A 144 -4.41 -5.72 13.75
N ALA A 145 -4.88 -4.48 13.64
CA ALA A 145 -6.27 -4.19 13.28
C ALA A 145 -6.63 -4.67 11.87
N LEU A 146 -5.65 -4.84 10.99
CA LEU A 146 -5.77 -5.16 9.56
C LEU A 146 -4.88 -6.34 9.16
N ASN A 147 -5.17 -6.99 8.04
CA ASN A 147 -4.37 -8.08 7.49
C ASN A 147 -3.07 -7.57 6.84
N VAL A 148 -2.04 -8.43 6.81
CA VAL A 148 -0.72 -8.07 6.28
C VAL A 148 -0.31 -9.06 5.20
N ALA A 149 -0.07 -8.58 3.98
CA ALA A 149 0.52 -9.38 2.90
C ALA A 149 1.92 -8.85 2.58
N ALA A 150 2.98 -9.58 2.98
CA ALA A 150 4.35 -9.08 2.82
C ALA A 150 5.01 -9.52 1.51
N LEU A 151 5.72 -8.59 0.89
CA LEU A 151 6.76 -8.83 -0.10
C LEU A 151 8.13 -8.89 0.60
N VAL A 152 9.12 -9.46 -0.10
CA VAL A 152 10.53 -9.44 0.32
C VAL A 152 11.27 -8.36 -0.46
N GLY A 153 11.94 -7.45 0.24
CA GLY A 153 12.67 -6.35 -0.36
C GLY A 153 14.05 -6.76 -0.88
N HIS A 154 14.32 -6.50 -2.15
CA HIS A 154 15.64 -6.71 -2.77
C HIS A 154 16.76 -5.94 -2.07
N THR A 155 16.58 -4.66 -1.75
CA THR A 155 17.56 -3.86 -1.00
C THR A 155 17.84 -4.50 0.38
N THR A 156 16.81 -5.05 1.03
CA THR A 156 16.96 -5.78 2.30
C THR A 156 17.80 -7.05 2.12
N LEU A 157 17.60 -7.81 1.04
CA LEU A 157 18.43 -8.97 0.71
C LEU A 157 19.88 -8.57 0.46
N ARG A 158 20.13 -7.45 -0.22
CA ARG A 158 21.50 -6.94 -0.42
C ARG A 158 22.15 -6.59 0.92
N PHE A 159 21.48 -5.86 1.80
CA PHE A 159 21.96 -5.59 3.17
C PHE A 159 22.25 -6.87 3.97
N ALA A 160 21.42 -7.90 3.82
CA ALA A 160 21.58 -9.15 4.53
C ALA A 160 22.74 -10.02 4.03
N THR A 161 23.27 -9.76 2.82
CA THR A 161 24.19 -10.69 2.15
C THR A 161 25.48 -10.07 1.62
N MET A 162 25.53 -8.76 1.41
CA MET A 162 26.64 -8.05 0.78
C MET A 162 27.38 -7.16 1.78
N GLU A 163 28.70 -7.09 1.63
CA GLU A 163 29.54 -6.19 2.44
C GLU A 163 29.56 -4.75 1.90
N ALA A 164 29.37 -4.57 0.59
CA ALA A 164 29.37 -3.27 -0.08
C ALA A 164 28.27 -3.23 -1.15
N LEU A 165 27.48 -2.16 -1.19
CA LEU A 165 26.23 -2.05 -1.98
C LEU A 165 26.38 -1.23 -3.28
N ASP A 166 27.50 -0.53 -3.43
CA ASP A 166 27.86 0.35 -4.56
C ASP A 166 28.35 -0.40 -5.81
N ARG A 167 28.27 -1.73 -5.81
CA ARG A 167 28.70 -2.62 -6.90
C ARG A 167 27.67 -3.73 -7.18
N PRO A 168 27.71 -4.41 -8.33
CA PRO A 168 26.96 -5.64 -8.55
C PRO A 168 27.26 -6.73 -7.50
N ALA A 169 26.29 -7.59 -7.21
CA ALA A 169 26.51 -8.78 -6.37
C ALA A 169 27.48 -9.77 -7.03
N SER A 170 28.37 -10.34 -6.24
CA SER A 170 29.18 -11.50 -6.65
C SER A 170 28.32 -12.76 -6.76
N ALA A 171 28.86 -13.81 -7.38
CA ALA A 171 28.15 -15.08 -7.51
C ALA A 171 27.72 -15.68 -6.15
N ASP A 172 28.58 -15.58 -5.13
CA ASP A 172 28.28 -16.10 -3.80
C ASP A 172 27.22 -15.25 -3.07
N GLU A 173 27.27 -13.92 -3.23
CA GLU A 173 26.23 -13.02 -2.70
C GLU A 173 24.88 -13.28 -3.38
N MET A 174 24.87 -13.43 -4.71
CA MET A 174 23.68 -13.79 -5.48
C MET A 174 23.07 -15.11 -4.98
N ALA A 175 23.88 -16.15 -4.82
CA ALA A 175 23.42 -17.44 -4.30
C ALA A 175 22.80 -17.33 -2.89
N ARG A 176 23.38 -16.49 -2.01
CA ARG A 176 22.81 -16.21 -0.68
C ARG A 176 21.48 -15.46 -0.77
N MET A 177 21.38 -14.45 -1.64
CA MET A 177 20.11 -13.72 -1.84
C MET A 177 19.01 -14.63 -2.38
N GLU A 178 19.31 -15.48 -3.36
CA GLU A 178 18.35 -16.45 -3.90
C GLU A 178 17.87 -17.44 -2.82
N ALA A 179 18.79 -17.95 -1.99
CA ALA A 179 18.43 -18.88 -0.92
C ALA A 179 17.55 -18.22 0.17
N LEU A 180 17.88 -17.00 0.58
CA LEU A 180 17.05 -16.24 1.53
C LEU A 180 15.66 -15.94 0.96
N LEU A 181 15.59 -15.51 -0.29
CA LEU A 181 14.32 -15.24 -0.97
C LEU A 181 13.48 -16.50 -1.12
N ASP A 182 14.09 -17.63 -1.54
CA ASP A 182 13.40 -18.91 -1.68
C ASP A 182 12.79 -19.37 -0.35
N SER A 183 13.54 -19.25 0.75
CA SER A 183 13.04 -19.52 2.11
C SER A 183 11.87 -18.60 2.49
N CYS A 184 11.97 -17.30 2.22
CA CYS A 184 10.89 -16.36 2.54
C CYS A 184 9.63 -16.62 1.72
N MET A 185 9.79 -17.01 0.45
CA MET A 185 8.68 -17.40 -0.41
C MET A 185 8.01 -18.69 0.06
N ALA A 186 8.78 -19.65 0.59
CA ALA A 186 8.27 -20.87 1.22
C ALA A 186 7.52 -20.57 2.54
N ASP A 187 7.98 -19.57 3.30
CA ASP A 187 7.36 -19.09 4.54
C ASP A 187 6.07 -18.25 4.32
N GLY A 188 5.69 -18.02 3.05
CA GLY A 188 4.40 -17.43 2.69
C GLY A 188 4.44 -16.00 2.18
N ALA A 189 5.62 -15.42 1.90
CA ALA A 189 5.71 -14.10 1.25
C ALA A 189 4.95 -14.08 -0.09
N HIS A 190 4.35 -12.95 -0.45
CA HIS A 190 3.55 -12.84 -1.68
C HIS A 190 4.39 -12.62 -2.93
N GLY A 191 5.66 -12.25 -2.76
CA GLY A 191 6.55 -11.93 -3.85
C GLY A 191 7.79 -11.19 -3.37
N MET A 192 8.41 -10.47 -4.29
CA MET A 192 9.53 -9.57 -3.98
C MET A 192 9.24 -8.16 -4.49
N SER A 193 9.93 -7.18 -3.93
CA SER A 193 10.01 -5.84 -4.47
C SER A 193 11.45 -5.40 -4.74
N SER A 194 11.65 -4.45 -5.65
CA SER A 194 12.92 -3.73 -5.83
C SER A 194 12.74 -2.23 -5.70
N GLY A 195 13.83 -1.54 -5.37
CA GLY A 195 13.90 -0.07 -5.32
C GLY A 195 15.17 0.42 -5.96
N LEU A 196 15.27 0.24 -7.27
CA LEU A 196 16.50 0.48 -8.05
C LEU A 196 16.88 1.97 -8.13
N PHE A 197 15.99 2.85 -7.69
CA PHE A 197 16.23 4.28 -7.52
C PHE A 197 17.12 4.62 -6.30
N TYR A 198 17.12 3.76 -5.27
CA TYR A 198 17.92 3.97 -4.07
C TYR A 198 19.38 3.58 -4.31
N GLU A 199 20.31 4.34 -3.72
CA GLU A 199 21.76 4.18 -3.90
C GLU A 199 22.24 2.75 -3.61
N GLU A 200 21.68 2.16 -2.55
CA GLU A 200 21.95 0.83 -2.04
C GLU A 200 21.52 -0.30 -3.00
N ALA A 201 20.67 0.00 -3.97
CA ALA A 201 20.22 -0.92 -5.02
C ALA A 201 20.59 -0.45 -6.43
N PHE A 202 21.08 0.78 -6.59
CA PHE A 202 21.31 1.40 -7.90
C PHE A 202 22.37 0.66 -8.73
N ALA A 203 23.38 0.09 -8.08
CA ALA A 203 24.42 -0.68 -8.77
C ALA A 203 23.99 -2.10 -9.18
N ALA A 204 22.81 -2.59 -8.76
CA ALA A 204 22.34 -3.92 -9.12
C ALA A 204 21.98 -3.97 -10.62
N PRO A 205 22.56 -4.90 -11.40
CA PRO A 205 22.24 -5.05 -12.81
C PRO A 205 20.88 -5.74 -13.00
N ALA A 206 20.26 -5.58 -14.18
CA ALA A 206 18.96 -6.18 -14.49
C ALA A 206 18.99 -7.71 -14.38
N GLU A 207 20.13 -8.34 -14.62
CA GLU A 207 20.35 -9.78 -14.49
C GLU A 207 20.18 -10.26 -13.04
N GLU A 208 20.62 -9.46 -12.05
CA GLU A 208 20.47 -9.76 -10.62
C GLU A 208 18.98 -9.79 -10.24
N VAL A 209 18.24 -8.77 -10.68
CA VAL A 209 16.79 -8.66 -10.46
C VAL A 209 16.05 -9.80 -11.17
N THR A 210 16.43 -10.11 -12.41
CA THR A 210 15.83 -11.20 -13.19
C THR A 210 16.06 -12.56 -12.53
N ALA A 211 17.25 -12.80 -11.95
CA ALA A 211 17.55 -14.04 -11.24
C ALA A 211 16.66 -14.22 -9.99
N LEU A 212 16.52 -13.18 -9.16
CA LEU A 212 15.62 -13.19 -8.01
C LEU A 212 14.14 -13.31 -8.43
N ALA A 213 13.75 -12.63 -9.51
CA ALA A 213 12.39 -12.73 -10.05
C ALA A 213 12.05 -14.17 -10.47
N ARG A 214 13.02 -14.94 -10.98
CA ARG A 214 12.83 -16.37 -11.29
C ARG A 214 12.58 -17.20 -10.03
N VAL A 215 13.20 -16.86 -8.90
CA VAL A 215 12.88 -17.48 -7.60
C VAL A 215 11.40 -17.25 -7.29
N VAL A 216 10.94 -15.99 -7.36
CA VAL A 216 9.54 -15.65 -7.12
C VAL A 216 8.58 -16.36 -8.06
N ALA A 217 8.94 -16.49 -9.35
CA ALA A 217 8.13 -17.17 -10.35
C ALA A 217 7.88 -18.65 -10.01
N ARG A 218 8.90 -19.38 -9.51
CA ARG A 218 8.75 -20.79 -9.07
C ARG A 218 7.72 -20.96 -7.95
N HIS A 219 7.59 -19.94 -7.11
CA HIS A 219 6.66 -19.90 -5.99
C HIS A 219 5.29 -19.32 -6.35
N GLY A 220 5.12 -18.80 -7.57
CA GLY A 220 3.89 -18.16 -8.01
C GLY A 220 3.61 -16.85 -7.29
N GLY A 221 4.63 -16.05 -7.01
CA GLY A 221 4.47 -14.70 -6.45
C GLY A 221 4.33 -13.60 -7.50
N VAL A 222 4.63 -12.38 -7.07
CA VAL A 222 4.66 -11.15 -7.89
C VAL A 222 5.98 -10.40 -7.73
N TYR A 223 6.37 -9.64 -8.74
CA TYR A 223 7.50 -8.72 -8.67
C TYR A 223 6.98 -7.28 -8.69
N ALA A 224 7.15 -6.55 -7.58
CA ALA A 224 6.87 -5.12 -7.49
C ALA A 224 8.15 -4.29 -7.67
N THR A 225 8.06 -3.09 -8.23
CA THR A 225 9.27 -2.27 -8.42
C THR A 225 9.00 -0.78 -8.31
N HIS A 226 9.78 -0.13 -7.45
CA HIS A 226 10.12 1.27 -7.63
C HIS A 226 11.22 1.32 -8.70
N LEU A 227 10.84 1.86 -9.86
CA LEU A 227 11.66 1.94 -11.06
C LEU A 227 13.02 2.61 -10.79
N ARG A 228 14.05 2.23 -11.56
CA ARG A 228 15.37 2.87 -11.44
C ARG A 228 15.36 4.38 -11.65
N SER A 229 14.44 4.86 -12.49
CA SER A 229 14.20 6.28 -12.68
C SER A 229 12.71 6.51 -12.93
N GLU A 230 12.18 7.54 -12.29
CA GLU A 230 10.85 8.09 -12.55
C GLU A 230 10.95 9.46 -13.27
N MET A 231 12.16 9.80 -13.73
CA MET A 231 12.50 11.10 -14.32
C MET A 231 12.87 10.93 -15.80
N GLN A 232 14.01 11.48 -16.24
CA GLN A 232 14.40 11.52 -17.65
C GLN A 232 14.46 10.12 -18.28
N GLN A 233 15.02 9.13 -17.58
CA GLN A 233 15.22 7.75 -18.06
C GLN A 233 14.06 6.79 -17.72
N ILE A 234 12.84 7.30 -17.51
CA ILE A 234 11.69 6.46 -17.14
C ILE A 234 11.32 5.42 -18.19
N ILE A 235 11.53 5.71 -19.49
CA ILE A 235 11.21 4.78 -20.58
C ILE A 235 12.15 3.57 -20.53
N GLU A 236 13.44 3.80 -20.34
CA GLU A 236 14.45 2.77 -20.16
C GLU A 236 14.18 1.95 -18.89
N ALA A 237 13.80 2.61 -17.79
CA ALA A 237 13.45 1.92 -16.54
C ALA A 237 12.20 1.03 -16.68
N LEU A 238 11.19 1.46 -17.46
CA LEU A 238 10.01 0.65 -17.77
C LEU A 238 10.36 -0.58 -18.62
N HIS A 239 11.27 -0.43 -19.59
CA HIS A 239 11.79 -1.56 -20.34
C HIS A 239 12.58 -2.52 -19.44
N GLU A 240 13.46 -2.02 -18.58
CA GLU A 240 14.21 -2.84 -17.61
C GLU A 240 13.27 -3.66 -16.73
N ALA A 241 12.27 -3.02 -16.11
CA ALA A 241 11.29 -3.69 -15.26
C ALA A 241 10.47 -4.72 -16.04
N GLY A 242 9.96 -4.32 -17.22
CA GLY A 242 9.17 -5.17 -18.09
C GLY A 242 9.94 -6.39 -18.58
N ASP A 243 11.18 -6.23 -19.06
CA ASP A 243 12.00 -7.32 -19.57
C ASP A 243 12.45 -8.25 -18.44
N SER A 244 12.81 -7.72 -17.27
CA SER A 244 13.17 -8.54 -16.10
C SER A 244 12.01 -9.45 -15.67
N ALA A 245 10.80 -8.90 -15.57
CA ALA A 245 9.60 -9.65 -15.21
C ALA A 245 9.24 -10.70 -16.27
N PHE A 246 9.27 -10.31 -17.55
CA PHE A 246 8.96 -11.18 -18.68
C PHE A 246 9.93 -12.36 -18.77
N ASN A 247 11.23 -12.10 -18.68
CA ASN A 247 12.29 -13.11 -18.75
C ASN A 247 12.32 -14.04 -17.52
N ALA A 248 11.73 -13.60 -16.41
CA ALA A 248 11.55 -14.41 -15.22
C ALA A 248 10.23 -15.20 -15.20
N GLY A 249 9.23 -14.81 -16.01
CA GLY A 249 7.90 -15.42 -16.02
C GLY A 249 7.05 -15.04 -14.80
N VAL A 250 7.25 -13.84 -14.24
CA VAL A 250 6.52 -13.35 -13.05
C VAL A 250 5.65 -12.14 -13.40
N PRO A 251 4.44 -11.98 -12.84
CA PRO A 251 3.67 -10.74 -12.99
C PRO A 251 4.42 -9.53 -12.42
N LEU A 252 4.32 -8.41 -13.10
CA LEU A 252 4.92 -7.13 -12.72
C LEU A 252 3.89 -6.21 -12.06
N VAL A 253 4.31 -5.53 -10.99
CA VAL A 253 3.62 -4.39 -10.39
C VAL A 253 4.56 -3.18 -10.42
N ILE A 254 4.21 -2.15 -11.17
CA ILE A 254 4.96 -0.89 -11.19
C ILE A 254 4.44 -0.04 -10.04
N SER A 255 5.29 0.19 -9.04
CA SER A 255 4.93 0.94 -7.85
C SER A 255 4.78 2.42 -8.14
N HIS A 256 3.81 3.06 -7.49
CA HIS A 256 3.59 4.51 -7.39
C HIS A 256 3.92 5.28 -8.68
N HIS A 257 3.37 4.82 -9.80
CA HIS A 257 3.79 5.25 -11.13
C HIS A 257 3.61 6.76 -11.32
N LYS A 258 4.69 7.44 -11.74
CA LYS A 258 4.72 8.89 -11.89
C LYS A 258 5.78 9.33 -12.90
N CYS A 259 5.67 10.57 -13.38
CA CYS A 259 6.75 11.28 -14.07
C CYS A 259 7.20 12.45 -13.20
N ALA A 260 8.33 12.30 -12.52
CA ALA A 260 8.83 13.23 -11.52
C ALA A 260 9.70 14.36 -12.13
N GLY A 261 9.50 15.57 -11.62
CA GLY A 261 10.22 16.78 -11.99
C GLY A 261 9.55 17.55 -13.15
N PRO A 262 9.56 18.90 -13.15
CA PRO A 262 8.87 19.70 -14.18
C PRO A 262 9.24 19.38 -15.62
N ALA A 263 10.48 18.96 -15.88
CA ALA A 263 10.92 18.55 -17.21
C ALA A 263 10.24 17.27 -17.74
N ASN A 264 9.65 16.46 -16.86
CA ASN A 264 9.00 15.20 -17.21
C ASN A 264 7.47 15.26 -17.15
N TRP A 265 6.90 16.39 -16.76
CA TRP A 265 5.46 16.58 -16.69
C TRP A 265 4.81 16.40 -18.07
N GLY A 266 3.75 15.61 -18.12
CA GLY A 266 3.02 15.25 -19.33
C GLY A 266 3.49 13.96 -19.98
N ARG A 267 4.66 13.45 -19.58
CA ARG A 267 5.24 12.21 -20.15
C ARG A 267 4.46 10.95 -19.78
N THR A 268 3.44 11.02 -18.92
CA THR A 268 2.53 9.88 -18.76
C THR A 268 1.81 9.50 -20.08
N LYS A 269 1.74 10.45 -21.03
CA LYS A 269 1.29 10.20 -22.42
C LYS A 269 2.24 9.28 -23.20
N GLU A 270 3.49 9.14 -22.78
CA GLU A 270 4.47 8.20 -23.32
C GLU A 270 4.46 6.89 -22.51
N THR A 271 4.49 7.00 -21.18
CA THR A 271 4.65 5.82 -20.31
C THR A 271 3.42 4.91 -20.32
N LEU A 272 2.20 5.46 -20.33
CA LEU A 272 0.99 4.64 -20.26
C LEU A 272 0.82 3.77 -21.52
N PRO A 273 0.96 4.30 -22.76
CA PRO A 273 0.98 3.44 -23.95
C PRO A 273 2.11 2.40 -23.95
N LEU A 274 3.28 2.73 -23.39
CA LEU A 274 4.36 1.75 -23.25
C LEU A 274 3.97 0.63 -22.27
N ILE A 275 3.39 0.95 -21.13
CA ILE A 275 2.91 -0.04 -20.15
C ILE A 275 1.83 -0.93 -20.79
N GLU A 276 0.90 -0.37 -21.55
CA GLU A 276 -0.10 -1.13 -22.31
C GLU A 276 0.55 -2.08 -23.32
N SER A 277 1.56 -1.61 -24.06
CA SER A 277 2.33 -2.41 -25.01
C SER A 277 3.05 -3.57 -24.31
N LEU A 278 3.72 -3.30 -23.19
CA LEU A 278 4.37 -4.33 -22.37
C LEU A 278 3.36 -5.34 -21.80
N ALA A 279 2.15 -4.90 -21.45
CA ALA A 279 1.07 -5.74 -20.93
C ALA A 279 0.48 -6.70 -21.98
N GLN A 280 0.76 -6.52 -23.27
CA GLN A 280 0.32 -7.46 -24.31
C GLN A 280 1.04 -8.81 -24.24
N ARG A 281 2.24 -8.86 -23.63
CA ARG A 281 3.07 -10.08 -23.53
C ARG A 281 3.16 -10.67 -22.12
N GLN A 282 2.70 -9.96 -21.09
CA GLN A 282 2.76 -10.40 -19.69
C GLN A 282 1.72 -9.69 -18.82
N LYS A 283 1.51 -10.21 -17.61
CA LYS A 283 0.65 -9.56 -16.62
C LYS A 283 1.37 -8.37 -16.00
N ILE A 284 0.80 -7.18 -16.17
CA ILE A 284 1.28 -5.93 -15.56
C ILE A 284 0.14 -5.25 -14.84
N ALA A 285 0.43 -4.74 -13.64
CA ALA A 285 -0.37 -3.76 -12.94
C ALA A 285 0.53 -2.58 -12.54
N MET A 286 -0.09 -1.48 -12.15
CA MET A 286 0.60 -0.39 -11.47
C MET A 286 -0.25 0.11 -10.30
N ASP A 287 0.36 0.81 -9.36
CA ASP A 287 -0.36 1.54 -8.33
C ASP A 287 0.00 3.03 -8.35
N VAL A 288 -0.86 3.84 -7.73
CA VAL A 288 -0.67 5.28 -7.58
C VAL A 288 -1.29 5.74 -6.26
N TYR A 289 -0.68 6.76 -5.66
CA TYR A 289 -1.29 7.53 -4.58
C TYR A 289 -1.91 8.84 -5.15
N PRO A 290 -3.06 9.30 -4.62
CA PRO A 290 -3.82 10.42 -5.19
C PRO A 290 -3.29 11.83 -4.83
N TYR A 291 -2.00 12.07 -4.99
CA TYR A 291 -1.32 13.32 -4.62
C TYR A 291 -0.23 13.71 -5.62
N VAL A 292 0.10 14.99 -5.65
CA VAL A 292 1.13 15.58 -6.53
C VAL A 292 2.53 15.65 -5.89
N ALA A 293 2.66 15.26 -4.62
CA ALA A 293 3.96 15.14 -3.96
C ALA A 293 4.31 13.67 -3.68
N GLY A 294 5.58 13.33 -3.87
CA GLY A 294 6.14 12.08 -3.31
C GLY A 294 6.69 12.33 -1.91
N SER A 295 7.05 11.28 -1.19
CA SER A 295 7.76 11.41 0.09
C SER A 295 8.75 10.27 0.28
N THR A 296 9.94 10.61 0.76
CA THR A 296 11.03 9.67 1.06
C THR A 296 12.09 10.38 1.93
N VAL A 297 13.24 9.75 2.13
CA VAL A 297 14.41 10.36 2.79
C VAL A 297 14.80 11.70 2.16
N LEU A 298 15.35 12.62 2.95
CA LEU A 298 15.83 13.92 2.50
C LEU A 298 17.06 13.74 1.60
N ARG A 299 16.93 14.16 0.34
CA ARG A 299 17.88 13.93 -0.74
C ARG A 299 18.40 15.26 -1.28
N GLU A 300 19.72 15.38 -1.37
CA GLU A 300 20.37 16.60 -1.85
C GLU A 300 20.10 16.86 -3.34
N ASP A 301 20.06 15.79 -4.15
CA ASP A 301 19.80 15.87 -5.58
C ASP A 301 18.39 16.34 -5.95
N LEU A 302 17.47 16.35 -4.97
CA LEU A 302 16.09 16.81 -5.12
C LEU A 302 15.83 18.20 -4.51
N VAL A 303 16.83 18.79 -3.83
CA VAL A 303 16.77 20.14 -3.28
C VAL A 303 17.57 21.08 -4.18
N ASP A 304 17.06 21.28 -5.40
CA ASP A 304 17.66 22.07 -6.47
C ASP A 304 17.02 23.46 -6.65
N GLY A 305 15.99 23.77 -5.85
CA GLY A 305 15.22 25.02 -5.92
C GLY A 305 14.21 25.07 -7.07
N VAL A 306 14.00 23.96 -7.79
CA VAL A 306 13.04 23.87 -8.91
C VAL A 306 11.64 23.49 -8.42
N ILE A 307 11.57 22.67 -7.36
CA ILE A 307 10.32 22.20 -6.75
C ILE A 307 10.26 22.59 -5.28
N ASP A 308 9.05 22.68 -4.74
CA ASP A 308 8.87 22.82 -3.30
C ASP A 308 9.23 21.51 -2.58
N VAL A 309 9.94 21.65 -1.45
CA VAL A 309 10.33 20.54 -0.58
C VAL A 309 9.87 20.85 0.85
N LEU A 310 8.97 20.02 1.38
CA LEU A 310 8.43 20.12 2.75
C LEU A 310 9.13 19.11 3.65
N LEU A 311 9.74 19.57 4.74
CA LEU A 311 10.45 18.70 5.68
C LEU A 311 9.47 17.87 6.53
N THR A 312 9.57 16.54 6.50
CA THR A 312 8.70 15.63 7.30
C THR A 312 9.32 15.25 8.64
N TRP A 313 10.65 15.25 8.73
CA TRP A 313 11.42 15.15 9.96
C TRP A 313 12.88 15.52 9.73
N SER A 314 13.57 15.92 10.80
CA SER A 314 15.02 16.06 10.87
C SER A 314 15.48 15.68 12.27
N ASP A 315 16.56 14.90 12.38
CA ASP A 315 17.17 14.59 13.67
C ASP A 315 17.99 15.75 14.25
N PRO A 316 18.86 16.46 13.48
CA PRO A 316 19.58 17.60 14.01
C PRO A 316 18.70 18.83 14.27
N HIS A 317 17.59 18.99 13.53
CA HIS A 317 16.71 20.16 13.57
C HIS A 317 15.22 19.79 13.65
N PRO A 318 14.78 19.09 14.72
CA PRO A 318 13.38 18.68 14.89
C PRO A 318 12.39 19.85 14.84
N GLU A 319 12.79 21.04 15.29
CA GLU A 319 12.00 22.27 15.33
C GLU A 319 11.63 22.80 13.94
N MET A 320 12.31 22.35 12.89
CA MET A 320 12.05 22.77 11.50
C MET A 320 11.03 21.88 10.78
N THR A 321 10.60 20.79 11.42
CA THR A 321 9.63 19.84 10.86
C THR A 321 8.32 20.52 10.46
N GLY A 322 7.77 20.17 9.30
CA GLY A 322 6.54 20.74 8.76
C GLY A 322 6.73 22.08 8.03
N ARG A 323 7.97 22.48 7.74
CA ARG A 323 8.29 23.72 7.02
C ARG A 323 8.89 23.43 5.64
N LEU A 324 8.74 24.37 4.72
CA LEU A 324 9.43 24.33 3.43
C LEU A 324 10.93 24.58 3.63
N VAL A 325 11.76 23.79 2.94
CA VAL A 325 13.22 23.93 2.95
C VAL A 325 13.63 25.31 2.44
N SER A 326 12.91 25.87 1.48
CA SER A 326 13.12 27.23 0.96
C SER A 326 12.91 28.32 2.01
N ASP A 327 11.95 28.16 2.92
CA ASP A 327 11.72 29.09 4.03
C ASP A 327 12.76 28.91 5.15
N ILE A 328 13.16 27.67 5.44
CA ILE A 328 14.25 27.37 6.39
C ILE A 328 15.56 27.99 5.90
N ALA A 329 15.90 27.80 4.61
CA ALA A 329 17.10 28.35 4.00
C ALA A 329 17.14 29.89 4.06
N ARG A 330 15.99 30.53 3.78
CA ARG A 330 15.84 31.99 3.89
C ARG A 330 16.04 32.48 5.33
N GLU A 331 15.48 31.78 6.31
CA GLU A 331 15.67 32.10 7.74
C GLU A 331 17.13 31.96 8.16
N TRP A 332 17.81 30.91 7.71
CA TRP A 332 19.21 30.64 8.03
C TRP A 332 20.20 31.49 7.22
N GLY A 333 19.73 32.22 6.20
CA GLY A 333 20.59 33.02 5.32
C GLY A 333 21.53 32.18 4.45
N VAL A 334 21.09 30.98 4.04
CA VAL A 334 21.87 30.02 3.23
C VAL A 334 21.10 29.57 1.99
N THR A 335 21.73 28.80 1.11
CA THR A 335 21.05 28.15 -0.02
C THR A 335 20.22 26.96 0.47
N GLU A 336 19.24 26.52 -0.32
CA GLU A 336 18.44 25.33 0.02
C GLU A 336 19.31 24.06 0.11
N GLN A 337 20.35 23.95 -0.73
CA GLN A 337 21.33 22.87 -0.68
C GLN A 337 22.10 22.85 0.64
N GLU A 338 22.60 24.01 1.08
CA GLU A 338 23.29 24.13 2.37
C GLU A 338 22.34 23.85 3.54
N ALA A 339 21.09 24.30 3.47
CA ALA A 339 20.08 23.95 4.47
C ALA A 339 19.82 22.44 4.50
N CYS A 340 19.68 21.79 3.33
CA CYS A 340 19.49 20.34 3.21
C CYS A 340 20.62 19.57 3.90
N LEU A 341 21.89 19.96 3.67
CA LEU A 341 23.03 19.32 4.33
C LEU A 341 22.96 19.40 5.86
N ARG A 342 22.53 20.54 6.41
CA ARG A 342 22.37 20.73 7.86
C ARG A 342 21.17 19.97 8.43
N LEU A 343 20.11 19.81 7.64
CA LEU A 343 18.89 19.11 8.04
C LEU A 343 19.05 17.57 8.03
N LYS A 344 20.06 17.03 7.34
CA LYS A 344 20.29 15.58 7.24
C LYS A 344 20.87 14.97 8.54
N PRO A 345 20.48 13.74 8.92
CA PRO A 345 19.45 12.92 8.28
C PRO A 345 18.03 13.47 8.54
N GLY A 346 17.18 13.31 7.52
CA GLY A 346 15.81 13.81 7.52
C GLY A 346 14.94 13.09 6.50
N GLY A 347 13.66 13.44 6.46
CA GLY A 347 12.68 13.03 5.44
C GLY A 347 11.98 14.24 4.85
N ALA A 348 11.42 14.10 3.65
CA ALA A 348 10.72 15.20 2.99
C ALA A 348 9.57 14.73 2.09
N CYS A 349 8.64 15.65 1.82
CA CYS A 349 7.72 15.59 0.69
C CYS A 349 8.26 16.45 -0.46
N TYR A 350 8.21 15.93 -1.67
CA TYR A 350 8.71 16.56 -2.90
C TYR A 350 7.55 16.84 -3.84
N PHE A 351 7.23 18.11 -4.10
CA PHE A 351 6.12 18.53 -4.97
C PHE A 351 6.52 18.43 -6.45
N GLN A 352 6.76 17.19 -6.89
CA GLN A 352 7.45 16.89 -8.14
C GLN A 352 6.55 16.37 -9.26
N MET A 353 5.23 16.28 -9.05
CA MET A 353 4.27 15.83 -10.06
C MET A 353 3.26 16.94 -10.39
N GLN A 354 2.60 16.82 -11.54
CA GLN A 354 1.44 17.63 -11.88
C GLN A 354 0.15 16.82 -11.79
N GLU A 355 -0.97 17.50 -11.49
CA GLU A 355 -2.27 16.85 -11.28
C GLU A 355 -2.75 16.09 -12.51
N GLU A 356 -2.55 16.64 -13.72
CA GLU A 356 -3.03 16.01 -14.95
C GLU A 356 -2.34 14.67 -15.24
N ASP A 357 -1.11 14.48 -14.79
CA ASP A 357 -0.42 13.18 -14.86
C ASP A 357 -1.04 12.20 -13.84
N VAL A 358 -1.24 12.64 -12.60
CA VAL A 358 -1.89 11.82 -11.56
C VAL A 358 -3.27 11.38 -12.02
N GLU A 359 -4.06 12.26 -12.63
CA GLU A 359 -5.38 11.97 -13.18
C GLU A 359 -5.35 10.94 -14.31
N ARG A 360 -4.38 11.04 -15.22
CA ARG A 360 -4.21 10.03 -16.29
C ARG A 360 -3.86 8.67 -15.70
N VAL A 361 -2.94 8.63 -14.74
CA VAL A 361 -2.49 7.38 -14.12
C VAL A 361 -3.61 6.75 -13.30
N ILE A 362 -4.29 7.50 -12.43
CA ILE A 362 -5.36 6.96 -11.58
C ILE A 362 -6.57 6.46 -12.37
N ALA A 363 -6.91 7.13 -13.48
CA ALA A 363 -7.99 6.71 -14.36
C ALA A 363 -7.67 5.45 -15.18
N HIS A 364 -6.38 5.13 -15.37
CA HIS A 364 -5.96 4.05 -16.25
C HIS A 364 -6.45 2.66 -15.77
N PRO A 365 -6.91 1.75 -16.65
CA PRO A 365 -7.50 0.46 -16.25
C PRO A 365 -6.57 -0.51 -15.51
N LEU A 366 -5.25 -0.34 -15.64
CA LEU A 366 -4.25 -1.17 -14.94
C LEU A 366 -3.84 -0.64 -13.56
N THR A 367 -4.38 0.51 -13.16
CA THR A 367 -3.96 1.21 -11.94
C THR A 367 -4.79 0.84 -10.73
N MET A 368 -4.11 0.28 -9.72
CA MET A 368 -4.57 0.06 -8.35
C MET A 368 -4.32 1.32 -7.49
N ILE A 369 -4.85 1.33 -6.27
CA ILE A 369 -4.58 2.39 -5.29
C ILE A 369 -3.60 1.87 -4.22
N GLY A 370 -2.54 2.63 -4.00
CA GLY A 370 -1.59 2.43 -2.90
C GLY A 370 -1.39 3.76 -2.17
N SER A 371 -1.33 3.75 -0.83
CA SER A 371 -1.16 5.00 -0.06
C SER A 371 0.26 5.51 -0.10
N ASP A 372 1.24 4.60 -0.12
CA ASP A 372 2.66 4.89 0.08
C ASP A 372 2.90 5.68 1.40
N GLY A 373 2.06 5.46 2.41
CA GLY A 373 2.18 6.11 3.70
C GLY A 373 3.52 5.77 4.39
N LEU A 374 4.17 6.77 4.98
CA LEU A 374 5.37 6.63 5.81
C LEU A 374 5.00 6.84 7.28
N PRO A 375 4.64 5.78 8.03
CA PRO A 375 4.02 5.92 9.35
C PRO A 375 4.99 6.34 10.47
N HIS A 376 6.30 6.37 10.19
CA HIS A 376 7.33 6.73 11.16
C HIS A 376 7.71 8.22 11.13
N ASP A 377 7.22 8.97 10.14
CA ASP A 377 7.50 10.40 9.99
C ASP A 377 6.78 11.22 11.07
N ARG A 378 7.44 12.27 11.61
CA ARG A 378 6.85 13.16 12.63
C ARG A 378 5.76 14.05 12.03
N HIS A 379 5.96 14.52 10.81
CA HIS A 379 5.00 15.28 10.01
C HIS A 379 4.83 14.59 8.65
N PRO A 380 4.08 13.49 8.59
CA PRO A 380 4.03 12.63 7.40
C PRO A 380 3.36 13.34 6.23
N HIS A 381 3.55 12.80 5.02
CA HIS A 381 2.71 13.16 3.90
C HIS A 381 1.23 12.79 4.20
N PRO A 382 0.23 13.63 3.85
CA PRO A 382 -1.20 13.34 4.09
C PRO A 382 -1.73 12.06 3.44
N ARG A 383 -0.97 11.42 2.53
CA ARG A 383 -1.34 10.16 1.87
C ARG A 383 -1.45 9.01 2.86
N LEU A 384 -0.73 9.10 3.98
CA LEU A 384 -0.82 8.14 5.09
C LEU A 384 -2.25 8.04 5.66
N TRP A 385 -3.02 9.14 5.64
CA TRP A 385 -4.31 9.25 6.32
C TRP A 385 -5.51 9.46 5.38
N GLY A 386 -5.27 9.88 4.13
CA GLY A 386 -6.33 10.32 3.23
C GLY A 386 -6.36 9.66 1.85
N ALA A 387 -5.39 8.83 1.48
CA ALA A 387 -5.29 8.28 0.12
C ALA A 387 -6.61 7.67 -0.39
N PHE A 388 -7.24 6.75 0.35
CA PHE A 388 -8.42 6.04 -0.16
C PHE A 388 -9.67 6.95 -0.22
N PRO A 389 -10.02 7.69 0.84
CA PRO A 389 -11.15 8.63 0.82
C PRO A 389 -10.98 9.76 -0.20
N ARG A 390 -9.73 10.16 -0.50
CA ARG A 390 -9.44 11.14 -1.56
C ARG A 390 -9.78 10.63 -2.95
N VAL A 391 -9.62 9.33 -3.23
CA VAL A 391 -10.06 8.73 -4.50
C VAL A 391 -11.55 8.99 -4.71
N PHE A 392 -12.36 8.78 -3.67
CA PHE A 392 -13.80 9.03 -3.73
C PHE A 392 -14.13 10.52 -3.82
N ALA A 393 -13.60 11.35 -2.93
CA ALA A 393 -13.96 12.76 -2.87
C ALA A 393 -13.49 13.53 -4.11
N ARG A 394 -12.23 13.37 -4.48
CA ARG A 394 -11.60 14.14 -5.55
C ARG A 394 -11.81 13.47 -6.91
N TYR A 395 -11.39 12.22 -7.07
CA TYR A 395 -11.26 11.64 -8.42
C TYR A 395 -12.57 11.05 -8.95
N TRP A 396 -13.39 10.44 -8.08
CA TRP A 396 -14.72 9.95 -8.45
C TRP A 396 -15.77 11.08 -8.41
N ARG A 397 -15.99 11.74 -7.27
CA ARG A 397 -17.10 12.69 -7.10
C ARG A 397 -16.86 14.04 -7.78
N GLN A 398 -15.70 14.68 -7.56
CA GLN A 398 -15.41 16.01 -8.15
C GLN A 398 -14.96 15.92 -9.61
N ARG A 399 -13.99 15.05 -9.93
CA ARG A 399 -13.38 14.95 -11.27
C ARG A 399 -14.08 13.99 -12.21
N ARG A 400 -14.92 13.08 -11.69
CA ARG A 400 -15.72 12.11 -12.47
C ARG A 400 -14.89 11.26 -13.44
N LEU A 401 -13.72 10.82 -13.00
CA LEU A 401 -12.78 10.07 -13.85
C LEU A 401 -13.20 8.62 -14.10
N PHE A 402 -14.02 8.04 -13.23
CA PHE A 402 -14.49 6.65 -13.27
C PHE A 402 -15.79 6.52 -12.49
N THR A 403 -16.45 5.35 -12.55
CA THR A 403 -17.64 5.05 -11.74
C THR A 403 -17.27 4.67 -10.30
N LEU A 404 -18.28 4.58 -9.41
CA LEU A 404 -18.07 4.13 -8.03
C LEU A 404 -17.53 2.70 -7.99
N GLU A 405 -18.07 1.82 -8.84
CA GLU A 405 -17.71 0.41 -8.95
C GLU A 405 -16.26 0.26 -9.45
N GLN A 406 -15.84 1.11 -10.39
CA GLN A 406 -14.45 1.16 -10.84
C GLN A 406 -13.52 1.66 -9.73
N ALA A 407 -13.92 2.69 -8.97
CA ALA A 407 -13.15 3.17 -7.82
C ALA A 407 -12.92 2.05 -6.81
N VAL A 408 -14.00 1.36 -6.39
CA VAL A 408 -13.93 0.23 -5.46
C VAL A 408 -13.11 -0.92 -6.04
N HIS A 409 -13.30 -1.28 -7.31
CA HIS A 409 -12.54 -2.36 -7.96
C HIS A 409 -11.03 -2.14 -7.89
N LYS A 410 -10.57 -0.91 -8.16
CA LYS A 410 -9.15 -0.50 -8.12
C LYS A 410 -8.49 -0.63 -6.74
N MET A 411 -9.28 -0.67 -5.67
CA MET A 411 -8.82 -0.82 -4.28
C MET A 411 -9.23 -2.14 -3.64
N THR A 412 -9.85 -3.06 -4.39
CA THR A 412 -10.35 -4.34 -3.87
C THR A 412 -10.03 -5.48 -4.84
N GLY A 413 -10.96 -5.89 -5.71
CA GLY A 413 -10.83 -7.09 -6.55
C GLY A 413 -9.68 -7.01 -7.56
N MET A 414 -9.37 -5.82 -8.08
CA MET A 414 -8.19 -5.60 -8.92
C MET A 414 -6.91 -5.86 -8.12
N THR A 415 -6.83 -5.27 -6.92
CA THR A 415 -5.68 -5.36 -6.03
C THR A 415 -5.44 -6.78 -5.55
N ALA A 416 -6.49 -7.45 -5.06
CA ALA A 416 -6.43 -8.85 -4.64
C ALA A 416 -5.93 -9.76 -5.77
N ARG A 417 -6.48 -9.61 -6.98
CA ARG A 417 -6.08 -10.39 -8.16
C ARG A 417 -4.62 -10.15 -8.54
N ASN A 418 -4.20 -8.90 -8.64
CA ASN A 418 -2.88 -8.54 -9.14
C ASN A 418 -1.77 -8.84 -8.12
N LEU A 419 -2.06 -8.78 -6.82
CA LEU A 419 -1.13 -9.10 -5.72
C LEU A 419 -1.31 -10.53 -5.19
N ARG A 420 -2.16 -11.34 -5.85
CA ARG A 420 -2.41 -12.75 -5.53
C ARG A 420 -2.85 -12.99 -4.09
N ILE A 421 -3.71 -12.12 -3.58
CA ILE A 421 -4.35 -12.26 -2.26
C ILE A 421 -5.63 -13.06 -2.47
N ALA A 422 -5.63 -14.32 -2.03
CA ALA A 422 -6.76 -15.21 -2.20
C ALA A 422 -7.94 -14.82 -1.29
N ASP A 423 -9.16 -15.15 -1.73
CA ASP A 423 -10.36 -15.18 -0.88
C ASP A 423 -10.77 -13.83 -0.25
N ARG A 424 -10.27 -12.72 -0.83
CA ARG A 424 -10.49 -11.33 -0.39
C ARG A 424 -10.68 -10.40 -1.59
N GLY A 425 -11.12 -9.18 -1.33
CA GLY A 425 -11.30 -8.13 -2.33
C GLY A 425 -12.56 -8.27 -3.19
N LEU A 426 -13.40 -9.29 -2.94
CA LEU A 426 -14.70 -9.45 -3.57
C LEU A 426 -15.76 -9.80 -2.52
N LEU A 427 -16.97 -9.29 -2.69
CA LEU A 427 -18.13 -9.71 -1.89
C LEU A 427 -18.83 -10.88 -2.59
N HIS A 428 -18.63 -12.10 -2.10
CA HIS A 428 -19.39 -13.27 -2.52
C HIS A 428 -19.52 -14.27 -1.36
N THR A 429 -20.52 -15.15 -1.44
CA THR A 429 -20.69 -16.21 -0.45
C THR A 429 -19.43 -17.07 -0.35
N GLY A 430 -18.97 -17.31 0.87
CA GLY A 430 -17.75 -18.04 1.19
C GLY A 430 -16.50 -17.17 1.33
N ALA A 431 -16.48 -15.94 0.80
CA ALA A 431 -15.34 -15.04 0.92
C ALA A 431 -15.06 -14.64 2.38
N MET A 432 -13.82 -14.22 2.66
CA MET A 432 -13.49 -13.61 3.94
C MET A 432 -14.31 -12.33 4.18
N ALA A 433 -14.79 -12.14 5.40
CA ALA A 433 -15.59 -10.99 5.81
C ALA A 433 -14.72 -9.74 6.09
N ASP A 434 -13.92 -9.34 5.11
CA ASP A 434 -13.31 -8.01 5.06
C ASP A 434 -14.26 -7.07 4.33
N VAL A 435 -14.91 -6.17 5.06
CA VAL A 435 -16.00 -5.34 4.53
C VAL A 435 -15.88 -3.91 5.05
N VAL A 436 -16.15 -2.94 4.20
CA VAL A 436 -16.28 -1.53 4.58
C VAL A 436 -17.69 -1.05 4.28
N VAL A 437 -18.24 -0.29 5.22
CA VAL A 437 -19.48 0.48 5.05
C VAL A 437 -19.13 1.95 5.07
N PHE A 438 -19.46 2.67 4.01
CA PHE A 438 -19.18 4.10 3.91
C PHE A 438 -20.31 4.88 3.24
N ASP A 439 -20.40 6.16 3.58
CA ASP A 439 -21.32 7.10 2.99
C ASP A 439 -20.71 7.69 1.70
N PRO A 440 -21.30 7.42 0.52
CA PRO A 440 -20.75 7.87 -0.76
C PRO A 440 -20.79 9.39 -0.95
N GLU A 441 -21.70 10.09 -0.28
CA GLU A 441 -21.85 11.55 -0.40
C GLU A 441 -20.79 12.28 0.44
N THR A 442 -20.46 11.74 1.61
CA THR A 442 -19.60 12.42 2.59
C THR A 442 -18.18 11.88 2.70
N ILE A 443 -17.88 10.69 2.14
CA ILE A 443 -16.52 10.14 2.18
C ILE A 443 -15.51 11.13 1.59
N ALA A 444 -14.49 11.47 2.38
CA ALA A 444 -13.46 12.45 2.04
C ALA A 444 -12.23 12.36 2.96
N ASP A 445 -11.07 12.72 2.43
CA ASP A 445 -9.85 12.97 3.19
C ASP A 445 -9.92 14.32 3.91
N THR A 446 -9.41 14.37 5.15
CA THR A 446 -9.24 15.62 5.90
C THR A 446 -7.76 15.99 6.08
N ALA A 447 -6.86 15.03 5.89
CA ALA A 447 -5.43 15.22 5.99
C ALA A 447 -4.91 16.16 4.88
N THR A 448 -4.22 17.23 5.29
CA THR A 448 -3.55 18.19 4.40
C THR A 448 -2.04 18.16 4.63
N TYR A 449 -1.26 18.85 3.78
CA TYR A 449 0.17 18.98 4.01
C TYR A 449 0.49 19.75 5.31
N ASP A 450 -0.38 20.67 5.73
CA ASP A 450 -0.21 21.43 6.98
C ASP A 450 -0.69 20.65 8.21
N GLN A 451 -1.73 19.82 8.05
CA GLN A 451 -2.31 18.99 9.11
C GLN A 451 -2.43 17.54 8.62
N PRO A 452 -1.34 16.77 8.62
CA PRO A 452 -1.32 15.47 7.96
C PRO A 452 -1.99 14.34 8.74
N HIS A 453 -2.27 14.53 10.04
CA HIS A 453 -2.91 13.56 10.93
C HIS A 453 -4.45 13.70 10.94
N GLY A 454 -5.05 13.69 9.75
CA GLY A 454 -6.50 13.91 9.58
C GLY A 454 -7.28 12.60 9.43
N VAL A 455 -8.09 12.24 10.43
CA VAL A 455 -9.05 11.12 10.31
C VAL A 455 -10.06 11.44 9.21
N SER A 456 -10.24 10.50 8.28
CA SER A 456 -11.15 10.64 7.14
C SER A 456 -12.63 10.65 7.54
N LEU A 457 -13.46 11.31 6.74
CA LEU A 457 -14.91 11.37 6.91
C LEU A 457 -15.62 10.27 6.11
N GLY A 458 -16.87 9.98 6.46
CA GLY A 458 -17.78 9.11 5.71
C GLY A 458 -17.50 7.60 5.78
N VAL A 459 -16.37 7.14 6.32
CA VAL A 459 -16.14 5.71 6.63
C VAL A 459 -16.86 5.37 7.94
N GLU A 460 -17.92 4.56 7.89
CA GLU A 460 -18.75 4.27 9.07
C GLU A 460 -18.30 3.04 9.84
N ARG A 461 -18.03 1.95 9.13
CA ARG A 461 -17.65 0.66 9.74
C ARG A 461 -16.63 -0.05 8.88
N VAL A 462 -15.66 -0.68 9.51
CA VAL A 462 -14.71 -1.58 8.86
C VAL A 462 -14.69 -2.90 9.62
N PHE A 463 -14.92 -3.97 8.89
CA PHE A 463 -14.85 -5.34 9.37
C PHE A 463 -13.58 -5.98 8.81
N VAL A 464 -12.79 -6.61 9.67
CA VAL A 464 -11.60 -7.39 9.31
C VAL A 464 -11.81 -8.79 9.82
N ASN A 465 -11.79 -9.78 8.92
CA ASN A 465 -12.10 -11.18 9.22
C ASN A 465 -13.42 -11.32 10.01
N GLY A 466 -14.45 -10.54 9.63
CA GLY A 466 -15.78 -10.52 10.23
C GLY A 466 -15.91 -9.82 11.58
N VAL A 467 -14.81 -9.33 12.14
CA VAL A 467 -14.80 -8.55 13.38
C VAL A 467 -14.90 -7.06 13.06
N LEU A 468 -15.80 -6.34 13.71
CA LEU A 468 -15.89 -4.87 13.62
C LEU A 468 -14.61 -4.24 14.21
N ALA A 469 -13.67 -3.88 13.35
CA ALA A 469 -12.36 -3.36 13.69
C ALA A 469 -12.38 -1.85 13.92
N TYR A 470 -13.14 -1.10 13.11
CA TYR A 470 -13.25 0.36 13.22
C TYR A 470 -14.71 0.81 13.14
N ARG A 471 -15.02 1.85 13.92
CA ARG A 471 -16.26 2.62 13.83
C ARG A 471 -15.88 4.09 13.64
N GLY A 472 -16.42 4.72 12.60
CA GLY A 472 -16.26 6.15 12.32
C GLY A 472 -17.39 7.01 12.87
N GLY A 473 -17.35 8.29 12.54
CA GLY A 473 -18.27 9.33 13.01
C GLY A 473 -17.56 10.42 13.83
N GLU A 474 -18.04 11.66 13.75
CA GLU A 474 -17.39 12.86 14.32
C GLU A 474 -17.10 12.77 15.83
N ALA A 475 -17.88 11.99 16.58
CA ALA A 475 -17.73 11.82 18.03
C ALA A 475 -17.20 10.44 18.47
N GLU A 476 -17.04 9.49 17.54
CA GLU A 476 -16.81 8.06 17.88
C GLU A 476 -15.71 7.37 17.06
N ALA A 477 -14.96 8.08 16.20
CA ALA A 477 -13.90 7.49 15.38
C ALA A 477 -12.85 6.77 16.24
N ARG A 478 -12.86 5.43 16.22
CA ARG A 478 -11.92 4.61 16.99
C ARG A 478 -11.80 3.18 16.48
N VAL A 479 -10.66 2.57 16.76
CA VAL A 479 -10.43 1.13 16.63
C VAL A 479 -11.12 0.43 17.80
N LEU A 480 -11.95 -0.56 17.50
CA LEU A 480 -12.74 -1.33 18.47
C LEU A 480 -12.14 -2.69 18.78
N ALA A 481 -11.49 -3.30 17.79
CA ALA A 481 -10.92 -4.63 17.90
C ALA A 481 -9.78 -4.80 16.90
N ARG A 482 -8.93 -5.79 17.17
CA ARG A 482 -7.88 -6.23 16.26
C ARG A 482 -8.11 -7.68 15.88
N ALA A 483 -8.17 -7.94 14.59
CA ALA A 483 -8.48 -9.26 14.05
C ALA A 483 -7.66 -9.59 12.80
N GLY A 484 -6.67 -8.76 12.48
CA GLY A 484 -5.76 -8.95 11.37
C GLY A 484 -4.77 -10.09 11.61
N ARG A 485 -4.32 -10.68 10.50
CA ARG A 485 -3.31 -11.75 10.48
C ARG A 485 -2.33 -11.54 9.33
N MET A 486 -1.20 -12.21 9.39
CA MET A 486 -0.35 -12.33 8.22
C MET A 486 -1.02 -13.26 7.20
N LEU A 487 -1.22 -12.76 5.99
CA LEU A 487 -1.73 -13.56 4.87
C LEU A 487 -0.57 -14.36 4.27
N THR A 488 -0.90 -15.54 3.78
CA THR A 488 -0.03 -16.33 2.92
C THR A 488 -0.72 -16.53 1.58
N ARG A 489 0.02 -16.84 0.52
CA ARG A 489 -0.57 -17.03 -0.82
C ARG A 489 -1.69 -18.08 -0.89
N GLY A 490 -1.81 -18.95 0.12
CA GLY A 490 -2.83 -20.01 0.19
C GLY A 490 -3.95 -19.80 1.22
N SER A 491 -4.02 -18.65 1.92
CA SER A 491 -4.87 -18.49 3.14
C SER A 491 -5.51 -17.12 3.32
#